data_AF-A0A6L3ZGF4-F1
#
_entry.id   AF-A0A6L3ZGF4-F1
#
_cell.length_a   1.000
_cell.length_b   1.000
_cell.length_c   1.000
_cell.angle_alpha   90.00
_cell.angle_beta   90.00
_cell.angle_gamma   90.00
#
_symmetry.space_group_name_H-M   'P 1'
#
loop_
_entity.id
_entity.type
_entity.pdbx_description
1 polymer ?
#
loop_
_entity_poly.entity_id
_entity_poly.type
_entity_poly.pdbx_seq_one_letter_code
_entity_poly.pdbx_strand_id
1 'polypeptide(L)'
;MGSEQDKATFIAESVNFKYDIEKAQKRIVIARRILAVLSILYFVSIAYITSKLPATDAFGVAIIMGIIPVTFLISAIFMKKAPLAMAWLSLGVYITYALIEMMIDPITLLQGLVWRVLIIGSLSGVLVVVHNIRRIAKKSNYFMSQIFPDKKFQVLDELNG
;
A
#
# COMPACT_ATOMS: atom_id res chain seq x y z
N MET A 1 29.41 19.62 25.09
CA MET A 1 28.20 20.46 25.01
C MET A 1 27.96 20.72 23.55
N GLY A 2 26.89 20.17 22.96
CA GLY A 2 26.59 20.32 21.53
C GLY A 2 26.34 21.78 21.17
N SER A 3 26.91 22.22 20.06
CA SER A 3 26.82 23.60 19.59
C SER A 3 25.35 23.97 19.31
N GLU A 4 25.01 25.27 19.32
CA GLU A 4 23.66 25.70 18.95
C GLU A 4 23.25 25.23 17.53
N GLN A 5 24.24 25.01 16.65
CA GLN A 5 24.05 24.38 15.34
C GLN A 5 23.57 22.93 15.43
N ASP A 6 24.08 22.14 16.37
CA ASP A 6 23.65 20.74 16.56
C ASP A 6 22.20 20.67 17.05
N LYS A 7 21.82 21.59 17.95
CA LYS A 7 20.44 21.71 18.44
C LYS A 7 19.47 22.17 17.34
N ALA A 8 19.86 23.17 16.54
CA ALA A 8 19.05 23.67 15.44
C ALA A 8 18.82 22.59 14.36
N THR A 9 19.87 21.84 14.03
CA THR A 9 19.81 20.73 13.05
C THR A 9 18.88 19.62 13.56
N PHE A 10 18.99 19.24 14.84
CA PHE A 10 18.11 18.22 15.43
C PHE A 10 16.63 18.63 15.44
N ILE A 11 16.33 19.90 15.75
CA ILE A 11 14.96 20.42 15.70
C ILE A 11 14.44 20.37 14.26
N ALA A 12 15.23 20.82 13.28
CA ALA A 12 14.86 20.79 11.87
C ALA A 12 14.59 19.35 11.37
N GLU A 13 15.46 18.39 11.70
CA GLU A 13 15.26 16.97 11.36
C GLU A 13 14.00 16.39 12.01
N SER A 14 13.72 16.73 13.26
CA SER A 14 12.53 16.23 13.97
C SER A 14 11.21 16.76 13.38
N VAL A 15 11.19 18.01 12.92
CA VAL A 15 10.03 18.63 12.26
C VAL A 15 9.79 17.98 10.90
N ASN A 16 10.85 17.83 10.09
CA ASN A 16 10.77 17.18 8.79
C ASN A 16 10.31 15.72 8.91
N PHE A 17 10.79 15.00 9.92
CA PHE A 17 10.40 13.62 10.16
C PHE A 17 8.92 13.46 10.50
N LYS A 18 8.36 14.35 11.35
CA LYS A 18 6.92 14.38 11.66
C LYS A 18 6.08 14.66 10.41
N TYR A 19 6.52 15.60 9.59
CA TYR A 19 5.86 15.92 8.31
C TYR A 19 5.83 14.71 7.37
N ASP A 20 6.94 13.97 7.26
CA ASP A 20 7.01 12.77 6.44
C ASP A 20 6.08 11.65 6.93
N ILE A 21 6.00 11.44 8.26
CA ILE A 21 5.04 10.48 8.85
C ILE A 21 3.60 10.87 8.51
N GLU A 22 3.21 12.13 8.68
CA GLU A 22 1.85 12.59 8.37
C GLU A 22 1.52 12.38 6.88
N LYS A 23 2.48 12.67 6.00
CA LYS A 23 2.37 12.43 4.55
C LYS A 23 2.21 10.93 4.23
N ALA A 24 2.90 10.06 4.95
CA ALA A 24 2.75 8.61 4.81
C ALA A 24 1.37 8.14 5.22
N GLN A 25 0.88 8.57 6.37
CA GLN A 25 -0.45 8.23 6.86
C GLN A 25 -1.54 8.67 5.89
N LYS A 26 -1.45 9.90 5.35
CA LYS A 26 -2.38 10.38 4.31
C LYS A 26 -2.37 9.48 3.08
N ARG A 27 -1.20 9.08 2.58
CA ARG A 27 -1.07 8.17 1.42
C ARG A 27 -1.63 6.78 1.71
N ILE A 28 -1.37 6.23 2.90
CA ILE A 28 -1.92 4.95 3.36
C ILE A 28 -3.45 5.00 3.38
N VAL A 29 -4.05 6.09 3.89
CA VAL A 29 -5.51 6.27 3.94
C VAL A 29 -6.09 6.37 2.53
N ILE A 30 -5.45 7.12 1.63
CA ILE A 30 -5.89 7.23 0.23
C ILE A 30 -5.83 5.87 -0.46
N ALA A 31 -4.71 5.14 -0.36
CA ALA A 31 -4.55 3.82 -0.97
C ALA A 31 -5.57 2.82 -0.41
N ARG A 32 -5.82 2.84 0.90
CA ARG A 32 -6.87 2.03 1.54
C ARG A 32 -8.26 2.31 0.95
N ARG A 33 -8.62 3.59 0.79
CA ARG A 33 -9.91 3.97 0.20
C ARG A 33 -10.01 3.50 -1.25
N ILE A 34 -8.97 3.69 -2.05
CA ILE A 34 -8.92 3.23 -3.45
C ILE A 34 -9.11 1.72 -3.51
N LEU A 35 -8.36 0.93 -2.74
CA LEU A 35 -8.50 -0.52 -2.73
C LEU A 35 -9.88 -0.98 -2.25
N ALA A 36 -10.46 -0.32 -1.25
CA ALA A 36 -11.80 -0.65 -0.76
C ALA A 36 -12.88 -0.39 -1.83
N VAL A 37 -12.84 0.79 -2.47
CA VAL A 37 -13.78 1.14 -3.55
C VAL A 37 -13.63 0.18 -4.73
N LEU A 38 -12.40 -0.11 -5.14
CA LEU A 38 -12.14 -1.05 -6.22
C LEU A 38 -12.62 -2.46 -5.87
N SER A 39 -12.38 -2.94 -4.65
CA SER A 39 -12.87 -4.24 -4.20
C SER A 39 -14.38 -4.36 -4.39
N ILE A 40 -15.13 -3.33 -3.99
CA ILE A 40 -16.60 -3.28 -4.18
C ILE A 40 -16.95 -3.30 -5.67
N LEU A 41 -16.30 -2.47 -6.50
CA LEU A 41 -16.56 -2.43 -7.95
C LEU A 41 -16.29 -3.78 -8.63
N TYR A 42 -15.21 -4.46 -8.25
CA TYR A 42 -14.90 -5.80 -8.75
C TYR A 42 -15.91 -6.84 -8.27
N PHE A 43 -16.35 -6.80 -7.01
CA PHE A 43 -17.41 -7.70 -6.53
C PHE A 43 -18.72 -7.50 -7.30
N VAL A 44 -19.13 -6.25 -7.55
CA VAL A 44 -20.32 -5.95 -8.36
C VAL A 44 -20.15 -6.44 -9.80
N SER A 45 -18.96 -6.27 -10.38
CA SER A 45 -18.66 -6.75 -11.73
C SER A 45 -18.74 -8.27 -11.82
N ILE A 46 -18.20 -8.99 -10.84
CA ILE A 46 -18.29 -10.45 -10.77
C ILE A 46 -19.73 -10.89 -10.59
N ALA A 47 -20.49 -10.29 -9.67
CA ALA A 47 -21.89 -10.61 -9.46
C ALA A 47 -22.72 -10.41 -10.73
N TYR A 48 -22.43 -9.36 -11.50
CA TYR A 48 -23.07 -9.13 -12.80
C TYR A 48 -22.71 -10.21 -13.82
N ILE A 49 -21.44 -10.57 -13.95
CA ILE A 49 -20.97 -11.60 -14.88
C ILE A 49 -21.58 -12.96 -14.53
N THR A 50 -21.51 -13.35 -13.25
CA THR A 50 -22.01 -14.65 -12.78
C THR A 50 -23.52 -14.76 -12.87
N SER A 51 -24.27 -13.66 -12.80
CA SER A 51 -25.73 -13.65 -13.01
C SER A 51 -26.15 -14.04 -14.44
N LYS A 52 -25.24 -13.94 -15.41
CA LYS A 52 -25.49 -14.27 -16.82
C LYS A 52 -25.01 -15.67 -17.22
N LEU A 53 -24.34 -16.37 -16.31
CA LEU A 53 -23.75 -17.68 -16.57
C LEU A 53 -24.64 -18.81 -16.05
N PRO A 54 -24.59 -20.00 -16.66
CA PRO A 54 -25.16 -21.21 -16.07
C PRO A 54 -24.59 -21.45 -14.67
N ALA A 55 -25.39 -21.98 -13.75
CA ALA A 55 -25.00 -22.15 -12.35
C ALA A 55 -23.74 -23.02 -12.16
N THR A 56 -23.51 -23.98 -13.06
CA THR A 56 -22.31 -24.85 -13.07
C THR A 56 -21.02 -24.08 -13.34
N ASP A 57 -21.08 -23.06 -14.19
CA ASP A 57 -19.91 -22.29 -14.63
C ASP A 57 -19.70 -21.06 -13.76
N ALA A 58 -20.81 -20.49 -13.27
CA ALA A 58 -20.82 -19.30 -12.42
C ALA A 58 -19.97 -19.47 -11.16
N PHE A 59 -20.00 -20.65 -10.53
CA PHE A 59 -19.21 -20.91 -9.32
C PHE A 59 -17.70 -20.89 -9.58
N GLY A 60 -17.24 -21.56 -10.65
CA GLY A 60 -15.82 -21.57 -11.02
C GLY A 60 -15.31 -20.19 -11.38
N VAL A 61 -16.09 -19.43 -12.16
CA VAL A 61 -15.77 -18.05 -12.52
C VAL A 61 -15.72 -17.14 -11.29
N ALA A 62 -16.67 -17.27 -10.35
CA ALA A 62 -16.70 -16.49 -9.12
C ALA A 62 -15.45 -16.72 -8.25
N ILE A 63 -14.97 -17.96 -8.14
CA ILE A 63 -13.77 -18.29 -7.37
C ILE A 63 -12.54 -17.65 -8.01
N ILE A 64 -12.32 -17.86 -9.30
CA ILE A 64 -11.12 -17.38 -9.99
C ILE A 64 -11.10 -15.85 -10.02
N MET A 65 -12.21 -15.22 -10.41
CA MET A 65 -12.27 -13.75 -10.48
C MET A 65 -12.33 -13.10 -9.09
N GLY A 66 -12.81 -13.82 -8.07
CA GLY A 66 -12.93 -13.33 -6.70
C GLY A 66 -11.61 -13.10 -5.98
N ILE A 67 -10.50 -13.70 -6.46
CA ILE A 67 -9.17 -13.57 -5.83
C ILE A 67 -8.75 -12.10 -5.72
N ILE A 68 -8.99 -11.30 -6.74
CA ILE A 68 -8.59 -9.88 -6.80
C ILE A 68 -9.36 -9.03 -5.80
N PRO A 69 -10.71 -8.95 -5.84
CA PRO A 69 -11.44 -8.12 -4.90
C PRO A 69 -11.23 -8.56 -3.45
N VAL A 70 -11.09 -9.86 -3.19
CA VAL A 70 -10.77 -10.37 -1.85
C VAL A 70 -9.38 -9.90 -1.40
N THR A 71 -8.37 -10.01 -2.26
CA THR A 71 -7.01 -9.53 -1.93
C THR A 71 -6.99 -8.02 -1.69
N PHE A 72 -7.70 -7.25 -2.51
CA PHE A 72 -7.81 -5.80 -2.35
C PHE A 72 -8.55 -5.42 -1.06
N LEU A 73 -9.58 -6.18 -0.68
CA LEU A 73 -10.31 -5.96 0.56
C LEU A 73 -9.42 -6.24 1.78
N ILE A 74 -8.75 -7.39 1.80
CA ILE A 74 -7.81 -7.76 2.87
C ILE A 74 -6.71 -6.69 2.96
N SER A 75 -6.14 -6.30 1.83
CA SER A 75 -5.10 -5.28 1.79
C SER A 75 -5.61 -3.93 2.29
N ALA A 76 -6.83 -3.53 1.95
CA ALA A 76 -7.44 -2.30 2.47
C ALA A 76 -7.63 -2.35 3.99
N ILE A 77 -8.07 -3.48 4.54
CA ILE A 77 -8.29 -3.66 5.99
C ILE A 77 -6.94 -3.58 6.74
N PHE A 78 -5.93 -4.29 6.25
CA PHE A 78 -4.63 -4.44 6.92
C PHE A 78 -3.58 -3.40 6.51
N MET A 79 -3.88 -2.50 5.57
CA MET A 79 -2.94 -1.48 5.06
C MET A 79 -2.33 -0.63 6.18
N LYS A 80 -3.10 -0.33 7.23
CA LYS A 80 -2.59 0.47 8.37
C LYS A 80 -1.52 -0.26 9.16
N LYS A 81 -1.69 -1.57 9.39
CA LYS A 81 -0.80 -2.39 10.21
C LYS A 81 0.46 -2.82 9.46
N ALA A 82 0.32 -3.15 8.18
CA ALA A 82 1.40 -3.67 7.36
C ALA A 82 1.44 -3.02 5.97
N PRO A 83 1.65 -1.68 5.89
CA PRO A 83 1.49 -0.94 4.64
C PRO A 83 2.38 -1.43 3.50
N LEU A 84 3.65 -1.76 3.78
CA LEU A 84 4.55 -2.30 2.76
C LEU A 84 4.12 -3.68 2.26
N ALA A 85 3.77 -4.59 3.18
CA ALA A 85 3.39 -5.96 2.81
C ALA A 85 2.08 -5.97 2.02
N MET A 86 1.09 -5.18 2.46
CA MET A 86 -0.21 -5.07 1.78
C MET A 86 -0.08 -4.37 0.42
N ALA A 87 0.79 -3.36 0.32
CA ALA A 87 1.07 -2.73 -0.96
C ALA A 87 1.72 -3.71 -1.94
N TRP A 88 2.74 -4.47 -1.52
CA TRP A 88 3.36 -5.50 -2.37
C TRP A 88 2.39 -6.61 -2.76
N LEU A 89 1.58 -7.10 -1.82
CA LEU A 89 0.58 -8.14 -2.07
C LEU A 89 -0.44 -7.69 -3.12
N SER A 90 -1.03 -6.49 -2.93
CA SER A 90 -1.99 -5.92 -3.87
C SER A 90 -1.39 -5.71 -5.25
N LEU A 91 -0.16 -5.18 -5.31
CA LEU A 91 0.52 -4.84 -6.56
C LEU A 91 0.92 -6.12 -7.31
N GLY A 92 1.40 -7.14 -6.60
CA GLY A 92 1.72 -8.45 -7.17
C GLY A 92 0.50 -9.14 -7.79
N VAL A 93 -0.60 -9.23 -7.05
CA VAL A 93 -1.84 -9.83 -7.56
C VAL A 93 -2.38 -9.04 -8.76
N TYR A 94 -2.32 -7.71 -8.70
CA TYR A 94 -2.77 -6.85 -9.80
C TYR A 94 -1.94 -7.01 -11.07
N ILE A 95 -0.61 -7.07 -10.96
CA ILE A 95 0.27 -7.29 -12.12
C ILE A 95 0.00 -8.66 -12.73
N THR A 96 -0.09 -9.72 -11.91
CA THR A 96 -0.38 -11.07 -12.40
C THR A 96 -1.70 -11.10 -13.16
N TYR A 97 -2.74 -10.45 -12.64
CA TYR A 97 -4.01 -10.33 -13.34
C TYR A 97 -3.87 -9.57 -14.67
N ALA A 98 -3.18 -8.42 -14.67
CA ALA A 98 -2.98 -7.63 -15.89
C ALA A 98 -2.20 -8.40 -16.97
N LEU A 99 -1.26 -9.27 -16.57
CA LEU A 99 -0.54 -10.16 -17.48
C LEU A 99 -1.46 -11.23 -18.08
N ILE A 100 -2.32 -11.85 -17.27
CA ILE A 100 -3.32 -12.81 -17.76
C ILE A 100 -4.27 -12.13 -18.74
N GLU A 101 -4.75 -10.93 -18.40
CA GLU A 101 -5.65 -10.13 -19.25
C GLU A 101 -4.99 -9.80 -20.59
N MET A 102 -3.71 -9.38 -20.57
CA MET A 102 -2.92 -9.11 -21.78
C MET A 102 -2.82 -10.31 -22.72
N MET A 103 -2.72 -11.51 -22.17
CA MET A 103 -2.63 -12.75 -22.96
C MET A 103 -3.97 -13.13 -23.62
N ILE A 104 -5.09 -12.72 -23.04
CA ILE A 104 -6.44 -13.01 -23.54
C ILE A 104 -6.85 -11.96 -24.58
N ASP A 105 -6.77 -10.68 -24.22
CA ASP A 105 -7.08 -9.57 -25.12
C ASP A 105 -6.23 -8.33 -24.76
N PRO A 106 -5.25 -7.94 -25.60
CA PRO A 106 -4.40 -6.79 -25.33
C PRO A 106 -5.15 -5.45 -25.41
N ILE A 107 -6.31 -5.37 -26.06
CA ILE A 107 -7.09 -4.12 -26.21
C ILE A 107 -7.70 -3.71 -24.86
N THR A 108 -8.04 -4.67 -24.00
CA THR A 108 -8.58 -4.36 -22.67
C THR A 108 -7.56 -3.61 -21.80
N LEU A 109 -6.25 -3.71 -22.14
CA LEU A 109 -5.22 -2.95 -21.45
C LEU A 109 -5.40 -1.43 -21.57
N LEU A 110 -5.92 -0.97 -22.70
CA LEU A 110 -6.17 0.45 -22.98
C LEU A 110 -7.49 0.93 -22.36
N GLN A 111 -8.53 0.10 -22.37
CA GLN A 111 -9.86 0.48 -21.89
C GLN A 111 -9.92 0.71 -20.36
N GLY A 112 -8.96 0.15 -19.62
CA GLY A 112 -8.87 0.29 -18.16
C GLY A 112 -7.80 1.28 -17.65
N LEU A 113 -7.07 1.97 -18.54
CA LEU A 113 -5.80 2.65 -18.21
C LEU A 113 -5.88 3.56 -16.97
N VAL A 114 -6.95 4.34 -16.84
CA VAL A 114 -7.16 5.27 -15.71
C VAL A 114 -7.12 4.54 -14.36
N TRP A 115 -7.85 3.43 -14.23
CA TRP A 115 -7.88 2.65 -13.01
C TRP A 115 -6.53 2.03 -12.69
N ARG A 116 -5.79 1.61 -13.71
CA ARG A 116 -4.46 1.01 -13.54
C ARG A 116 -3.46 2.00 -13.00
N VAL A 117 -3.46 3.21 -13.56
CA VAL A 117 -2.61 4.32 -13.10
C VAL A 117 -2.97 4.69 -11.65
N LEU A 118 -4.25 4.71 -11.30
CA LEU A 118 -4.67 4.96 -9.92
C LEU A 118 -4.20 3.87 -8.94
N ILE A 119 -4.33 2.59 -9.32
CA ILE A 119 -3.87 1.45 -8.50
C ILE A 119 -2.34 1.51 -8.33
N ILE A 120 -1.60 1.52 -9.43
CA ILE A 120 -0.14 1.49 -9.42
C ILE A 120 0.42 2.76 -8.77
N GLY A 121 -0.15 3.93 -9.06
CA GLY A 121 0.30 5.20 -8.49
C GLY A 121 0.05 5.30 -6.99
N SER A 122 -1.12 4.85 -6.52
CA SER A 122 -1.43 4.86 -5.08
C SER A 122 -0.56 3.88 -4.30
N LEU A 123 -0.39 2.65 -4.80
CA LEU A 123 0.42 1.62 -4.13
C LEU A 123 1.91 1.95 -4.17
N SER A 124 2.45 2.38 -5.32
CA SER A 124 3.86 2.80 -5.43
C SER A 124 4.16 4.01 -4.54
N GLY A 125 3.21 4.94 -4.42
CA GLY A 125 3.31 6.07 -3.50
C GLY A 125 3.41 5.64 -2.03
N VAL A 126 2.68 4.60 -1.61
CA VAL A 126 2.80 4.01 -0.27
C VAL A 126 4.17 3.36 -0.09
N LEU A 127 4.61 2.57 -1.08
CA LEU A 127 5.90 1.89 -1.04
C LEU A 127 7.06 2.88 -0.85
N VAL A 128 7.12 3.94 -1.65
CA VAL A 128 8.20 4.94 -1.60
C VAL A 128 8.22 5.65 -0.25
N VAL A 129 7.08 6.17 0.20
CA VAL A 129 7.06 6.99 1.42
C VAL A 129 7.33 6.14 2.67
N VAL A 130 6.73 4.97 2.78
CA VAL A 130 6.96 4.10 3.95
C VAL A 130 8.38 3.52 3.94
N HIS A 131 8.93 3.19 2.77
CA HIS A 131 10.32 2.74 2.66
C HIS A 131 11.31 3.82 3.12
N ASN A 132 11.11 5.07 2.70
CA ASN A 132 11.96 6.19 3.10
C ASN A 132 11.93 6.42 4.61
N ILE A 133 10.74 6.40 5.22
CA ILE A 133 10.62 6.57 6.68
C ILE A 133 11.28 5.42 7.42
N ARG A 134 11.07 4.17 7.00
CA ARG A 134 11.76 3.01 7.61
C ARG A 134 13.27 3.11 7.48
N ARG A 135 13.78 3.60 6.35
CA ARG A 135 15.22 3.82 6.13
C ARG A 135 15.77 4.89 7.06
N ILE A 136 15.06 6.03 7.21
CA ILE A 136 15.44 7.12 8.12
C ILE A 136 15.39 6.64 9.57
N ALA A 137 14.32 5.97 9.97
CA ALA A 137 14.16 5.42 11.32
C ALA A 137 15.25 4.40 11.66
N LYS A 138 15.61 3.51 10.72
CA LYS A 138 16.69 2.53 10.92
C LYS A 138 18.06 3.21 11.02
N LYS A 139 18.31 4.25 10.21
CA LYS A 139 19.55 5.04 10.27
C LYS A 139 19.66 5.80 11.59
N SER A 140 18.59 6.48 12.02
CA SER A 140 18.53 7.20 13.30
C SER A 140 18.66 6.27 14.50
N ASN A 141 17.94 5.13 14.54
CA ASN A 141 18.07 4.15 15.62
C ASN A 141 19.47 3.51 15.65
N TYR A 142 20.14 3.33 14.51
CA TYR A 142 21.53 2.88 14.48
C TYR A 142 22.45 3.91 15.17
N PHE A 143 22.33 5.19 14.81
CA PHE A 143 23.09 6.27 15.46
C PHE A 143 22.75 6.41 16.95
N MET A 144 21.46 6.38 17.31
CA MET A 144 21.02 6.48 18.71
C MET A 144 21.42 5.26 19.53
N SER A 145 21.44 4.06 18.97
CA SER A 145 21.93 2.85 19.68
C SER A 145 23.43 2.88 19.91
N GLN A 146 24.21 3.56 19.06
CA GLN A 146 25.65 3.77 19.27
C GLN A 146 25.95 4.83 20.33
N ILE A 147 25.08 5.83 20.49
CA ILE A 147 25.29 6.97 21.40
C ILE A 147 24.57 6.76 22.76
N PHE A 148 23.42 6.08 22.77
CA PHE A 148 22.57 5.83 23.94
C PHE A 148 21.94 4.41 23.87
N PRO A 149 22.66 3.37 24.33
CA PRO A 149 22.25 1.97 24.17
C PRO A 149 20.93 1.58 24.88
N ASP A 150 20.48 2.36 25.87
CA ASP A 150 19.33 2.02 26.73
C ASP A 150 17.97 2.58 26.29
N LYS A 151 17.89 3.34 25.18
CA LYS A 151 16.62 3.92 24.69
C LYS A 151 16.25 3.39 23.30
N LYS A 152 15.59 2.22 23.25
CA LYS A 152 14.87 1.77 22.05
C LYS A 152 13.70 2.73 21.76
N PHE A 153 13.85 3.60 20.78
CA PHE A 153 12.81 4.58 20.43
C PHE A 153 11.65 3.98 19.60
N GLN A 154 10.44 4.34 20.02
CA GLN A 154 9.08 3.89 19.63
C GLN A 154 8.64 4.19 18.18
N VAL A 155 9.56 4.60 17.30
CA VAL A 155 9.24 5.12 15.95
C VAL A 155 8.63 4.05 15.03
N LEU A 156 8.96 2.77 15.27
CA LEU A 156 8.36 1.65 14.51
C LEU A 156 6.94 1.32 14.99
N ASP A 157 6.60 1.66 16.22
CA ASP A 157 5.27 1.40 16.78
C ASP A 157 4.26 2.45 16.30
N GLU A 158 4.67 3.71 16.11
CA GLU A 158 3.83 4.76 15.50
C GLU A 158 3.48 4.52 14.03
N LEU A 159 4.24 3.67 13.33
CA LEU A 159 3.93 3.23 11.96
C LEU A 159 3.05 1.99 11.90
N ASN A 160 2.88 1.28 13.03
CA ASN A 160 2.11 0.04 13.13
C ASN A 160 0.80 0.20 13.93
N GLY A 161 0.61 1.32 14.65
CA GLY A 161 -0.63 1.71 15.34
C GLY A 161 -1.63 2.42 14.45
#